data_AF-A0AAE3U9V8-F1
#
_entry.id   AF-A0AAE3U9V8-F1
#
_cell.length_a   1.000
_cell.length_b   1.000
_cell.length_c   1.000
_cell.angle_alpha   90.00
_cell.angle_beta   90.00
_cell.angle_gamma   90.00
#
_symmetry.space_group_name_H-M   'P 1'
#
loop_
_entity.id
_entity.type
_entity.pdbx_description
1 polymer ?
#
loop_
_entity_poly.entity_id
_entity_poly.type
_entity_poly.pdbx_seq_one_letter_code
_entity_poly.pdbx_strand_id
1 'polypeptide(L)'
;MITRNKIFVGLVVVLFDLFVGVFFGVAMMDYDDSYMESKGEYWSWESMNDFQKGISVGINIWVVINLFILGFIIYRLIKRLGKIPGF
;
A
#
# COMPACT_ATOMS: atom_id res chain seq x y z
N MET A 1 -25.24 12.86 9.24
CA MET A 1 -25.75 12.12 8.06
C MET A 1 -24.59 11.82 7.11
N ILE A 2 -24.05 10.60 7.15
CA ILE A 2 -23.04 10.17 6.16
C ILE A 2 -23.80 9.88 4.88
N THR A 3 -23.60 10.70 3.86
CA THR A 3 -24.26 10.56 2.56
C THR A 3 -23.82 9.25 1.92
N ARG A 4 -24.75 8.46 1.34
CA ARG A 4 -24.50 7.17 0.65
C ARG A 4 -23.25 7.18 -0.23
N ASN A 5 -23.01 8.30 -0.92
CA ASN A 5 -21.87 8.50 -1.81
C ASN A 5 -20.51 8.42 -1.08
N LYS A 6 -20.43 8.84 0.19
CA LYS A 6 -19.18 8.79 0.98
C LYS A 6 -18.82 7.36 1.40
N ILE A 7 -19.81 6.53 1.71
CA ILE A 7 -19.61 5.11 2.02
C ILE A 7 -19.14 4.38 0.76
N PHE A 8 -19.79 4.64 -0.38
CA PHE A 8 -19.40 4.05 -1.66
C PHE A 8 -17.97 4.43 -2.05
N VAL A 9 -17.58 5.70 -1.94
CA VAL A 9 -16.20 6.14 -2.22
C VAL A 9 -15.20 5.43 -1.30
N GLY A 10 -15.50 5.31 0.01
CA GLY A 10 -14.64 4.57 0.94
C GLY A 10 -14.47 3.10 0.54
N LEU A 11 -15.56 2.44 0.14
CA LEU A 11 -15.53 1.05 -0.33
C LEU A 11 -14.64 0.91 -1.58
N VAL A 12 -14.81 1.77 -2.59
CA VAL A 12 -14.02 1.73 -3.82
C VAL A 12 -12.53 1.91 -3.53
N VAL A 13 -12.17 2.82 -2.62
CA VAL A 13 -10.77 3.02 -2.21
C VAL A 13 -10.19 1.76 -1.59
N VAL A 14 -10.91 1.09 -0.68
CA VAL A 14 -10.46 -0.16 -0.06
C VAL A 14 -10.33 -1.29 -1.09
N LEU A 15 -11.30 -1.45 -1.99
CA LEU A 15 -11.23 -2.47 -3.04
C LEU A 15 -10.07 -2.22 -4.00
N PHE A 16 -9.82 -0.95 -4.35
CA PHE A 16 -8.68 -0.58 -5.19
C PHE A 16 -7.35 -0.88 -4.49
N ASP A 17 -7.21 -0.57 -3.21
CA ASP A 17 -6.01 -0.89 -2.44
C ASP A 17 -5.75 -2.41 -2.37
N LEU A 18 -6.80 -3.19 -2.10
CA LEU A 18 -6.70 -4.66 -2.13
C LEU A 18 -6.30 -5.17 -3.52
N PHE A 19 -6.89 -4.62 -4.58
CA PHE A 19 -6.54 -4.98 -5.96
C PHE A 19 -5.06 -4.69 -6.25
N VAL A 20 -4.56 -3.51 -5.87
CA VAL A 20 -3.15 -3.14 -6.08
C VAL A 20 -2.22 -4.05 -5.27
N GLY A 21 -2.58 -4.38 -4.03
CA GLY A 21 -1.83 -5.32 -3.21
C GLY A 21 -1.75 -6.72 -3.84
N VAL A 22 -2.88 -7.25 -4.31
CA VAL A 22 -2.93 -8.54 -5.02
C VAL A 22 -2.13 -8.47 -6.33
N PHE A 23 -2.26 -7.39 -7.09
CA PHE A 23 -1.52 -7.20 -8.34
C PHE A 23 -0.01 -7.27 -8.10
N PHE A 24 0.51 -6.53 -7.13
CA PHE A 24 1.93 -6.56 -6.82
C PHE A 24 2.39 -7.92 -6.27
N GLY A 25 1.58 -8.56 -5.43
CA GLY A 25 1.87 -9.90 -4.92
C GLY A 25 1.98 -10.93 -6.04
N VAL A 26 1.02 -10.96 -6.96
CA VAL A 26 1.05 -11.84 -8.13
C VAL A 26 2.24 -11.51 -9.04
N ALA A 27 2.54 -10.23 -9.24
CA ALA A 27 3.66 -9.81 -10.08
C ALA A 27 5.03 -10.21 -9.50
N MET A 28 5.13 -10.38 -8.18
CA MET A 28 6.35 -10.87 -7.50
C MET A 28 6.38 -12.39 -7.29
N MET A 29 5.30 -13.11 -7.60
CA MET A 29 5.23 -14.55 -7.35
C MET A 29 6.32 -15.33 -8.09
N ASP A 30 6.65 -14.93 -9.33
CA ASP A 30 7.75 -15.51 -10.10
C ASP A 30 9.12 -15.26 -9.43
N TYR A 31 9.30 -14.14 -8.72
CA TYR A 31 10.54 -13.90 -7.97
C TYR A 31 10.70 -14.90 -6.83
N ASP A 32 9.63 -15.17 -6.10
CA ASP A 32 9.66 -16.13 -4.99
C ASP A 32 9.93 -17.56 -5.49
N ASP A 33 9.31 -17.95 -6.60
CA ASP A 33 9.48 -19.29 -7.20
C ASP A 33 10.86 -19.48 -7.86
N SER A 34 11.49 -18.41 -8.33
CA SER A 34 12.75 -18.45 -9.09
C SER A 34 13.97 -17.91 -8.34
N TYR A 35 13.82 -17.55 -7.06
CA TYR A 35 14.89 -16.99 -6.24
C TYR A 35 16.07 -17.97 -6.10
N MET A 36 17.27 -17.41 -6.17
CA MET A 36 18.52 -18.14 -5.99
C MET A 36 19.42 -17.36 -5.04
N GLU A 37 19.79 -17.95 -3.91
CA GLU A 37 20.68 -17.32 -2.91
C GLU A 37 22.03 -16.87 -3.50
N SER A 38 22.50 -17.55 -4.56
CA SER A 38 23.74 -17.19 -5.26
C SER A 38 23.69 -15.85 -5.99
N LYS A 39 22.49 -15.30 -6.24
CA LYS A 39 22.30 -14.00 -6.92
C LYS A 39 22.23 -12.82 -5.94
N GLY A 40 22.35 -13.07 -4.64
CA GLY A 40 22.24 -12.07 -3.59
C GLY A 40 21.13 -12.40 -2.60
N GLU A 41 21.03 -11.61 -1.53
CA GLU A 41 20.04 -11.81 -0.48
C GLU A 41 18.60 -11.68 -1.02
N TYR A 42 17.67 -12.41 -0.43
CA TYR A 42 16.25 -12.33 -0.74
C TYR A 42 15.75 -10.90 -0.52
N TRP A 43 14.99 -10.39 -1.49
CA TRP A 43 14.57 -8.99 -1.59
C TRP A 43 15.68 -7.94 -1.75
N SER A 44 16.94 -8.33 -1.90
CA SER A 44 17.98 -7.39 -2.29
C SER A 44 17.80 -6.94 -3.74
N TRP A 45 18.27 -5.72 -4.04
CA TRP A 45 18.22 -5.19 -5.40
C TRP A 45 19.03 -6.04 -6.39
N GLU A 46 20.11 -6.65 -5.94
CA GLU A 46 21.02 -7.45 -6.78
C GLU A 46 20.41 -8.79 -7.21
N SER A 47 19.58 -9.39 -6.35
CA SER A 47 18.95 -10.68 -6.65
C SER A 47 17.75 -10.58 -7.60
N MET A 48 17.29 -9.36 -7.90
CA MET A 48 16.14 -9.10 -8.78
C MET A 48 16.54 -8.80 -10.23
N ASN A 49 15.72 -9.28 -11.17
CA ASN A 49 15.77 -8.82 -12.56
C ASN A 49 15.11 -7.43 -12.73
N ASP A 50 15.20 -6.84 -13.92
CA ASP A 50 14.73 -5.47 -14.17
C ASP A 50 13.20 -5.32 -14.00
N PHE A 51 12.43 -6.36 -14.32
CA PHE A 51 10.98 -6.36 -14.10
C PHE A 51 10.66 -6.36 -12.60
N GLN A 52 11.28 -7.26 -11.85
CA GLN A 52 11.12 -7.39 -10.39
C GLN A 52 11.56 -6.12 -9.66
N LYS A 53 12.65 -5.47 -10.10
CA LYS A 53 13.06 -4.15 -9.61
C LYS A 53 11.98 -3.10 -9.85
N GLY A 54 11.41 -3.06 -11.05
CA GLY A 54 10.29 -2.18 -11.37
C GLY A 54 9.09 -2.39 -10.45
N ILE A 55 8.71 -3.65 -10.22
CA ILE A 55 7.64 -4.02 -9.29
C ILE A 55 7.97 -3.62 -7.85
N SER A 56 9.18 -3.90 -7.38
CA SER A 56 9.65 -3.54 -6.04
C SER A 56 9.63 -2.03 -5.79
N VAL A 57 10.06 -1.21 -6.77
CA VAL A 57 9.91 0.25 -6.70
C VAL A 57 8.43 0.66 -6.64
N GLY A 58 7.57 0.02 -7.44
CA GLY A 58 6.13 0.24 -7.42
C GLY A 58 5.49 -0.05 -6.05
N ILE A 59 5.87 -1.17 -5.42
CA ILE A 59 5.44 -1.55 -4.06
C ILE A 59 5.84 -0.46 -3.06
N ASN A 60 7.09 0.00 -3.09
CA ASN A 60 7.58 1.04 -2.18
C ASN A 60 6.82 2.37 -2.37
N ILE A 61 6.59 2.80 -3.61
CA ILE A 61 5.79 3.99 -3.91
C ILE A 61 4.37 3.84 -3.36
N TRP A 62 3.76 2.66 -3.54
CA TRP A 62 2.42 2.38 -3.04
C TRP A 62 2.33 2.45 -1.52
N VAL A 63 3.31 1.87 -0.81
CA VAL A 63 3.43 1.96 0.64
C VAL A 63 3.54 3.41 1.10
N VAL A 64 4.35 4.22 0.43
CA VAL A 64 4.49 5.66 0.74
C VAL A 64 3.17 6.40 0.57
N ILE A 65 2.42 6.14 -0.51
CA ILE A 65 1.08 6.71 -0.73
C ILE A 65 0.14 6.31 0.42
N ASN A 66 0.13 5.05 0.81
CA ASN A 66 -0.69 4.55 1.91
C ASN A 66 -0.32 5.19 3.26
N LEU A 67 0.97 5.43 3.52
CA LEU A 67 1.42 6.16 4.71
C LEU A 67 0.90 7.60 4.73
N PHE A 68 0.92 8.31 3.60
CA PHE A 68 0.35 9.67 3.52
C PHE A 68 -1.16 9.67 3.75
N ILE A 69 -1.89 8.74 3.15
CA ILE A 69 -3.34 8.58 3.34
C ILE A 69 -3.65 8.30 4.82
N LEU A 70 -2.93 7.36 5.43
CA LEU A 70 -3.09 7.01 6.85
C LEU A 70 -2.80 8.21 7.75
N GLY A 71 -1.69 8.92 7.51
CA GLY A 71 -1.32 10.13 8.24
C GLY A 71 -2.40 11.21 8.16
N PHE A 72 -2.98 11.42 6.97
CA PHE A 72 -4.10 12.35 6.78
C PHE A 72 -5.36 11.92 7.55
N ILE A 73 -5.70 10.62 7.52
CA ILE A 73 -6.85 10.08 8.28
C ILE A 73 -6.64 10.31 9.77
N ILE A 74 -5.46 9.96 10.32
CA ILE A 74 -5.12 10.16 11.74
C ILE A 74 -5.21 11.64 12.11
N TYR A 75 -4.57 12.53 11.35
CA TYR A 75 -4.63 13.97 11.57
C TYR A 75 -6.08 14.47 11.65
N ARG A 76 -6.93 14.01 10.73
CA ARG A 76 -8.34 14.40 10.67
C ARG A 76 -9.13 13.88 11.87
N LEU A 77 -8.84 12.66 12.34
CA LEU A 77 -9.47 12.08 13.53
C LEU A 77 -9.09 12.88 14.78
N ILE A 78 -7.80 13.17 14.98
CA ILE A 78 -7.32 13.98 16.11
C ILE A 78 -8.01 15.36 16.12
N LYS A 79 -8.04 16.06 14.98
CA LYS A 79 -8.72 17.37 14.89
C LYS A 79 -10.23 17.31 15.12
N ARG A 80 -10.88 16.17 14.90
CA ARG A 80 -12.31 16.00 15.20
C ARG A 80 -12.53 15.74 16.69
N LEU A 81 -11.69 14.89 17.30
CA LEU A 81 -11.75 14.60 18.73
C LEU A 81 -11.45 15.84 19.57
N GLY A 82 -10.41 16.62 19.23
CA GLY A 82 -10.08 17.87 19.91
C GLY A 82 -11.08 19.02 19.72
N LYS A 83 -12.17 18.81 18.97
CA LYS A 83 -13.29 19.76 18.84
C LYS A 83 -14.54 19.32 19.61
N ILE A 84 -14.49 18.20 20.32
CA ILE A 84 -15.59 17.72 21.17
C ILE A 84 -15.46 18.43 22.53
N PRO A 85 -16.40 19.30 22.93
CA PRO A 85 -16.35 19.95 24.24
C PRO A 85 -16.48 18.89 25.34
N GLY A 86 -15.45 18.78 26.17
CA GLY A 86 -15.35 17.75 27.22
C GLY A 86 -13.93 17.16 27.40
N PHE A 87 -13.02 17.49 26.48
CA PHE A 87 -11.56 17.49 26.66
C PHE A 87 -11.02 18.88 26.32
#